data_AF-A0A7Y5WVX4-F1
#
_entry.id   AF-A0A7Y5WVX4-F1
#
_cell.length_a   1.000
_cell.length_b   1.000
_cell.length_c   1.000
_cell.angle_alpha   90.00
_cell.angle_beta   90.00
_cell.angle_gamma   90.00
#
_symmetry.space_group_name_H-M   'P 1'
#
loop_
_entity.id
_entity.type
_entity.pdbx_description
1 polymer ?
#
loop_
_entity_poly.entity_id
_entity_poly.type
_entity_poly.pdbx_seq_one_letter_code
_entity_poly.pdbx_strand_id
1 'polypeptide(L)'
;MVRAVVAPLFVVVALLGAACSKPVDLKKALSIAEINAGYFDAGIVDGRNKLVPSVTFKLKKSIDDDLRPLSLNVAFKRLPAPGAGEEDFDESFIQGITFNGSETAPITVRPKAGYTGDPPQSRADMLKNSQFRDIRVHVFAKHGSAQWTEIGTVDLPRHLIVQP
;
A
#
# COMPACT_ATOMS: atom_id res chain seq x y z
N MET A 1 74.28 10.94 17.91
CA MET A 1 73.02 10.65 18.64
C MET A 1 71.85 11.17 17.81
N VAL A 2 70.66 10.61 18.03
CA VAL A 2 69.34 10.86 17.39
C VAL A 2 68.94 9.77 16.39
N ARG A 3 68.14 8.82 16.90
CA ARG A 3 67.46 7.73 16.18
C ARG A 3 66.19 8.30 15.53
N ALA A 4 66.06 8.17 14.21
CA ALA A 4 64.80 8.40 13.52
C ALA A 4 63.89 7.17 13.72
N VAL A 5 62.83 7.33 14.52
CA VAL A 5 61.80 6.30 14.71
C VAL A 5 60.76 6.50 13.61
N VAL A 6 60.79 5.64 12.59
CA VAL A 6 59.75 5.54 11.56
C VAL A 6 58.61 4.71 12.17
N ALA A 7 57.49 5.38 12.50
CA ALA A 7 56.28 4.70 12.96
C ALA A 7 55.42 4.30 11.75
N PRO A 8 55.00 3.03 11.60
CA PRO A 8 54.09 2.65 10.55
C PRO A 8 52.66 3.00 10.96
N LEU A 9 52.01 3.88 10.19
CA LEU A 9 50.59 4.20 10.32
C LEU A 9 49.78 3.01 9.76
N PHE A 10 49.36 2.10 10.64
CA PHE A 10 48.40 1.05 10.30
C PHE A 10 47.02 1.66 10.07
N VAL A 11 46.66 1.87 8.81
CA VAL A 11 45.27 2.19 8.41
C VAL A 11 44.47 0.88 8.48
N VAL A 12 43.71 0.70 9.56
CA VAL A 12 42.71 -0.38 9.66
C VAL A 12 41.49 0.06 8.84
N VAL A 13 41.44 -0.39 7.58
CA VAL A 13 40.22 -0.31 6.76
C VAL A 13 39.24 -1.34 7.33
N ALA A 14 38.34 -0.90 8.20
CA ALA A 14 37.20 -1.70 8.61
C ALA A 14 36.32 -1.95 7.38
N LEU A 15 36.35 -3.18 6.84
CA LEU A 15 35.38 -3.61 5.85
C LEU A 15 34.00 -3.57 6.51
N LEU A 16 33.27 -2.49 6.26
CA LEU A 16 31.81 -2.45 6.41
C LEU A 16 31.27 -3.42 5.37
N GLY A 17 31.19 -4.70 5.75
CA GLY A 17 30.52 -5.72 4.96
C GLY A 17 29.09 -5.24 4.72
N ALA A 18 28.80 -4.80 3.50
CA ALA A 18 27.46 -4.49 3.08
C ALA A 18 26.63 -5.75 3.30
N ALA A 19 25.80 -5.76 4.34
CA ALA A 19 24.81 -6.79 4.57
C ALA A 19 23.72 -6.65 3.50
N CYS A 20 24.07 -7.00 2.26
CA CYS A 20 23.13 -7.22 1.18
C CYS A 20 22.35 -8.48 1.53
N SER A 21 21.22 -8.31 2.22
CA SER A 21 20.22 -9.36 2.35
C SER A 21 19.86 -9.88 0.95
N LYS A 22 19.74 -11.19 0.78
CA LYS A 22 19.37 -11.80 -0.50
C LYS A 22 18.09 -11.15 -1.03
N PRO A 23 17.99 -10.87 -2.34
CA PRO A 23 16.75 -10.40 -2.93
C PRO A 23 15.59 -11.37 -2.64
N VAL A 24 14.47 -10.85 -2.16
CA VAL A 24 13.26 -11.63 -1.91
C VAL A 24 12.29 -11.42 -3.07
N ASP A 25 11.78 -12.52 -3.64
CA ASP A 25 10.69 -12.49 -4.61
C ASP A 25 9.36 -12.22 -3.89
N LEU A 26 9.01 -10.94 -3.73
CA LEU A 26 7.83 -10.52 -2.98
C LEU A 26 6.52 -11.07 -3.55
N LYS A 27 6.44 -11.28 -4.86
CA LYS A 27 5.23 -11.80 -5.51
C LYS A 27 4.95 -13.25 -5.14
N LYS A 28 5.99 -14.04 -4.85
CA LYS A 28 5.86 -15.42 -4.34
C LYS A 28 5.79 -15.48 -2.82
N ALA A 29 6.48 -14.56 -2.15
CA ALA A 29 6.60 -14.54 -0.70
C ALA A 29 5.38 -13.98 0.01
N LEU A 30 4.60 -13.10 -0.64
CA LEU A 30 3.48 -12.39 -0.03
C LEU A 30 2.14 -12.76 -0.66
N SER A 31 1.10 -12.78 0.15
CA SER A 31 -0.29 -12.81 -0.30
C SER A 31 -1.13 -11.81 0.48
N ILE A 32 -2.17 -11.29 -0.16
CA ILE A 32 -3.18 -10.42 0.46
C ILE A 32 -4.28 -11.31 1.04
N ALA A 33 -4.65 -11.08 2.31
CA ALA A 33 -5.66 -11.85 3.01
C ALA A 33 -6.61 -10.95 3.82
N GLU A 34 -7.72 -11.54 4.28
CA GLU A 34 -8.73 -10.87 5.13
C GLU A 34 -9.17 -9.52 4.56
N ILE A 35 -9.52 -9.53 3.27
CA ILE A 35 -9.88 -8.34 2.53
C ILE A 35 -11.29 -7.90 2.91
N ASN A 36 -11.42 -6.65 3.36
CA ASN A 36 -12.67 -5.92 3.46
C ASN A 36 -12.56 -4.66 2.58
N ALA A 37 -13.39 -4.54 1.55
CA ALA A 37 -13.28 -3.49 0.54
C ALA A 37 -14.65 -2.91 0.22
N GLY A 38 -14.73 -1.60 0.03
CA GLY A 38 -15.97 -0.90 -0.32
C GLY A 38 -15.80 0.60 -0.20
N TYR A 39 -16.88 1.28 0.21
CA TYR A 39 -16.90 2.74 0.29
C TYR A 39 -17.19 3.20 1.72
N PHE A 40 -16.30 4.02 2.25
CA PHE A 40 -16.44 4.65 3.55
C PHE A 40 -17.20 5.97 3.44
N ASP A 41 -18.13 6.20 4.35
CA ASP A 41 -18.85 7.47 4.47
C ASP A 41 -17.97 8.51 5.15
N ALA A 42 -17.45 9.46 4.35
CA ALA A 42 -16.63 10.55 4.84
C ALA A 42 -17.46 11.75 5.36
N GLY A 43 -18.78 11.59 5.49
CA GLY A 43 -19.68 12.62 5.99
C GLY A 43 -20.03 13.66 4.94
N ILE A 44 -20.10 14.92 5.36
CA ILE A 44 -20.41 16.07 4.51
C ILE A 44 -19.15 16.90 4.32
N VAL A 45 -18.77 17.14 3.06
CA VAL A 45 -17.65 17.98 2.66
C VAL A 45 -18.16 19.00 1.65
N ASP A 46 -17.91 20.28 1.90
CA ASP A 46 -18.39 21.41 1.08
C ASP A 46 -19.91 21.34 0.80
N GLY A 47 -20.70 20.99 1.83
CA GLY A 47 -22.15 20.87 1.73
C GLY A 47 -22.65 19.62 1.00
N ARG A 48 -21.76 18.71 0.56
CA ARG A 48 -22.09 17.52 -0.21
C ARG A 48 -21.76 16.24 0.55
N ASN A 49 -22.56 15.21 0.38
CA ASN A 49 -22.25 13.88 0.91
C ASN A 49 -21.01 13.33 0.21
N LYS A 50 -20.07 12.72 0.95
CA LYS A 50 -18.83 12.19 0.37
C LYS A 50 -18.64 10.72 0.71
N LEU A 51 -18.42 9.91 -0.32
CA LEU A 51 -17.98 8.53 -0.21
C LEU A 51 -16.54 8.41 -0.69
N VAL A 52 -15.69 7.74 0.07
CA VAL A 52 -14.29 7.47 -0.32
C VAL A 52 -14.09 5.97 -0.48
N PRO A 53 -13.34 5.52 -1.50
CA PRO A 53 -12.87 4.14 -1.58
C PRO A 53 -12.15 3.74 -0.28
N SER A 54 -12.28 2.49 0.12
CA SER A 54 -11.57 1.98 1.27
C SER A 54 -11.29 0.50 1.10
N VAL A 55 -10.08 0.10 1.47
CA VAL A 55 -9.69 -1.31 1.57
C VAL A 55 -8.97 -1.54 2.89
N THR A 56 -9.36 -2.57 3.62
CA THR A 56 -8.65 -3.12 4.76
C THR A 56 -8.17 -4.52 4.36
N PHE A 57 -6.90 -4.83 4.60
CA PHE A 57 -6.35 -6.16 4.33
C PHE A 57 -5.19 -6.47 5.27
N LYS A 58 -4.78 -7.74 5.31
CA LYS A 58 -3.51 -8.17 5.89
C LYS A 58 -2.59 -8.68 4.80
N LEU A 59 -1.29 -8.60 5.04
CA LEU A 59 -0.30 -9.33 4.27
C LEU A 59 0.08 -10.60 5.04
N LYS A 60 0.11 -11.74 4.35
CA LYS A 60 0.71 -12.97 4.85
C LYS A 60 2.02 -13.21 4.14
N LYS A 61 3.05 -13.65 4.86
CA LYS A 61 4.29 -14.16 4.29
C LYS A 61 4.31 -15.68 4.32
N SER A 62 4.78 -16.30 3.23
CA SER A 62 4.96 -17.76 3.10
C SER A 62 6.38 -18.23 3.40
N ILE A 63 7.28 -17.29 3.70
CA ILE A 63 8.68 -17.53 4.00
C ILE A 63 8.95 -17.36 5.50
N ASP A 64 9.87 -18.18 6.02
CA ASP A 64 10.31 -18.14 7.42
C ASP A 64 11.45 -17.13 7.66
N ASP A 65 11.82 -16.37 6.63
CA ASP A 65 12.83 -15.31 6.72
C ASP A 65 12.28 -14.08 7.48
N ASP A 66 13.18 -13.42 8.22
CA ASP A 66 12.90 -12.11 8.81
C ASP A 66 12.89 -11.04 7.71
N LEU A 67 11.69 -10.59 7.35
CA LEU A 67 11.51 -9.50 6.43
C LEU A 67 11.64 -8.20 7.20
N ARG A 68 12.69 -7.43 6.88
CA ARG A 68 12.72 -5.98 7.18
C ARG A 68 11.36 -5.33 6.87
N PRO A 69 10.98 -4.27 7.61
CA PRO A 69 9.71 -3.61 7.39
C PRO A 69 9.47 -3.26 5.91
N LEU A 70 8.28 -3.58 5.41
CA LEU A 70 7.89 -3.29 4.04
C LEU A 70 7.43 -1.84 3.88
N SER A 71 7.60 -1.32 2.67
CA SER A 71 6.85 -0.16 2.20
C SER A 71 5.76 -0.64 1.24
N LEU A 72 4.58 -0.04 1.31
CA LEU A 72 3.46 -0.28 0.41
C LEU A 72 3.17 0.98 -0.40
N ASN A 73 2.83 0.80 -1.66
CA ASN A 73 2.09 1.78 -2.45
C ASN A 73 0.75 1.14 -2.82
N VAL A 74 -0.35 1.78 -2.42
CA VAL A 74 -1.70 1.31 -2.69
C VAL A 74 -2.34 2.28 -3.66
N ALA A 75 -2.38 1.89 -4.94
CA ALA A 75 -2.90 2.71 -6.02
C ALA A 75 -4.37 2.37 -6.27
N PHE A 76 -5.22 3.39 -6.24
CA PHE A 76 -6.63 3.30 -6.59
C PHE A 76 -6.77 3.72 -8.05
N LYS A 77 -7.40 2.87 -8.85
CA LYS A 77 -7.63 3.12 -10.28
C LYS A 77 -9.10 3.00 -10.61
N ARG A 78 -9.60 3.89 -11.45
CA ARG A 78 -10.96 3.80 -12.00
C ARG A 78 -10.98 2.74 -13.09
N LEU A 79 -11.89 1.79 -12.94
CA LEU A 79 -12.16 0.81 -13.98
C LEU A 79 -12.73 1.52 -15.20
N PRO A 80 -12.23 1.20 -16.40
CA PRO A 80 -12.58 1.88 -17.64
C PRO A 80 -14.04 1.67 -18.05
N ALA A 81 -14.55 2.56 -18.89
CA ALA A 81 -15.66 2.19 -19.76
C ALA A 81 -15.19 1.07 -20.73
N PRO A 82 -16.09 0.21 -21.25
CA PRO A 82 -15.69 -0.86 -22.17
C PRO A 82 -14.80 -0.35 -23.31
N GLY A 83 -13.61 -0.93 -23.47
CA GLY A 83 -12.65 -0.58 -24.54
C GLY A 83 -11.55 0.43 -24.16
N ALA A 84 -11.53 0.95 -22.92
CA ALA A 84 -10.42 1.77 -22.42
C ALA A 84 -9.57 1.03 -21.37
N GLY A 85 -8.43 1.61 -21.00
CA GLY A 85 -7.58 1.13 -19.90
C GLY A 85 -7.91 1.80 -18.57
N GLU A 86 -7.46 1.20 -17.46
CA GLU A 86 -7.64 1.79 -16.12
C GLU A 86 -7.01 3.18 -16.01
N GLU A 87 -7.69 4.08 -15.30
CA GLU A 87 -7.26 5.46 -15.08
C GLU A 87 -6.79 5.64 -13.62
N ASP A 88 -5.64 6.27 -13.41
CA ASP A 88 -5.17 6.58 -12.05
C ASP A 88 -6.15 7.52 -11.35
N PHE A 89 -6.52 7.18 -10.10
CA PHE A 89 -7.48 7.96 -9.32
C PHE A 89 -6.82 8.66 -8.13
N ASP A 90 -6.12 7.91 -7.30
CA ASP A 90 -5.35 8.40 -6.14
C ASP A 90 -4.42 7.26 -5.66
N GLU A 91 -3.45 7.57 -4.80
CA GLU A 91 -2.57 6.55 -4.23
C GLU A 91 -2.21 6.85 -2.77
N SER A 92 -1.71 5.84 -2.06
CA SER A 92 -1.30 5.98 -0.67
C SER A 92 -0.05 5.18 -0.39
N PHE A 93 0.96 5.87 0.14
CA PHE A 93 2.24 5.29 0.54
C PHE A 93 2.26 5.02 2.04
N ILE A 94 2.61 3.79 2.40
CA ILE A 94 2.71 3.37 3.80
C ILE A 94 4.09 2.77 4.01
N GLN A 95 4.79 3.18 5.05
CA GLN A 95 6.12 2.69 5.38
C GLN A 95 6.12 1.98 6.73
N GLY A 96 7.10 1.10 6.93
CA GLY A 96 7.30 0.46 8.23
C GLY A 96 6.31 -0.66 8.52
N ILE A 97 5.75 -1.32 7.51
CA ILE A 97 4.85 -2.46 7.71
C ILE A 97 5.65 -3.65 8.24
N THR A 98 5.37 -4.06 9.47
CA THR A 98 5.99 -5.20 10.14
C THR A 98 5.06 -6.41 10.21
N PHE A 99 5.65 -7.60 10.28
CA PHE A 99 4.92 -8.84 10.53
C PHE A 99 4.97 -9.20 12.02
N ASN A 100 3.87 -9.71 12.54
CA ASN A 100 3.80 -10.44 13.80
C ASN A 100 3.62 -11.93 13.47
N GLY A 101 4.69 -12.71 13.56
CA GLY A 101 4.74 -14.05 12.99
C GLY A 101 4.70 -13.99 11.46
N SER A 102 3.72 -14.67 10.85
CA SER A 102 3.56 -14.73 9.40
C SER A 102 2.61 -13.69 8.81
N GLU A 103 2.02 -12.81 9.63
CA GLU A 103 0.99 -11.85 9.16
C GLU A 103 1.20 -10.44 9.70
N THR A 104 0.67 -9.44 9.00
CA THR A 104 0.62 -8.06 9.51
C THR A 104 -0.61 -7.84 10.41
N ALA A 105 -0.61 -6.75 11.16
CA ALA A 105 -1.88 -6.16 11.62
C ALA A 105 -2.75 -5.76 10.40
N PRO A 106 -4.08 -5.59 10.56
CA PRO A 106 -4.93 -5.04 9.50
C PRO A 106 -4.42 -3.66 9.04
N ILE A 107 -4.34 -3.48 7.73
CA ILE A 107 -3.89 -2.26 7.07
C ILE A 107 -5.10 -1.67 6.35
N THR A 108 -5.65 -0.59 6.88
CA THR A 108 -6.72 0.17 6.22
C THR A 108 -6.16 1.32 5.41
N VAL A 109 -6.56 1.41 4.16
CA VAL A 109 -6.13 2.45 3.23
C VAL A 109 -7.33 3.14 2.62
N ARG A 110 -7.31 4.47 2.66
CA ARG A 110 -8.34 5.35 2.12
C ARG A 110 -7.66 6.50 1.38
N PRO A 111 -7.94 6.71 0.08
CA PRO A 111 -7.46 7.87 -0.63
C PRO A 111 -8.20 9.13 -0.17
N LYS A 112 -7.66 10.31 -0.49
CA LYS A 112 -8.35 11.59 -0.21
C LYS A 112 -9.46 11.83 -1.22
N ALA A 113 -9.25 11.39 -2.46
CA ALA A 113 -10.23 11.46 -3.53
C ALA A 113 -11.44 10.57 -3.23
N GLY A 114 -12.63 11.04 -3.62
CA GLY A 114 -13.88 10.32 -3.43
C GLY A 114 -14.97 10.82 -4.37
N TYR A 115 -16.14 10.20 -4.27
CA TYR A 115 -17.33 10.61 -5.00
C TYR A 115 -18.21 11.48 -4.09
N THR A 116 -18.70 12.60 -4.61
CA THR A 116 -19.59 13.52 -3.88
C THR A 116 -20.98 13.53 -4.50
N GLY A 117 -22.00 13.61 -3.66
CA GLY A 117 -23.41 13.74 -4.07
C GLY A 117 -24.05 14.97 -3.45
N ASP A 118 -24.79 15.72 -4.25
CA ASP A 118 -25.52 16.89 -3.79
C ASP A 118 -26.76 16.48 -2.97
N PRO A 119 -27.07 17.15 -1.85
CA PRO A 119 -28.35 16.96 -1.17
C PRO A 119 -29.53 17.19 -2.14
N PRO A 120 -30.60 16.40 -2.08
CA PRO A 120 -30.93 15.40 -1.05
C PRO A 120 -30.45 13.97 -1.34
N GLN A 121 -29.50 13.76 -2.27
CA GLN A 121 -29.07 12.41 -2.66
C GLN A 121 -28.52 11.60 -1.47
N SER A 122 -29.09 10.40 -1.24
CA SER A 122 -28.63 9.51 -0.18
C SER A 122 -27.34 8.78 -0.56
N ARG A 123 -26.59 8.25 0.43
CA ARG A 123 -25.37 7.45 0.17
C ARG A 123 -25.66 6.19 -0.66
N ALA A 124 -26.81 5.55 -0.41
CA ALA A 124 -27.22 4.37 -1.16
C ALA A 124 -27.53 4.71 -2.63
N ASP A 125 -28.07 5.90 -2.90
CA ASP A 125 -28.34 6.37 -4.26
C ASP A 125 -27.06 6.82 -4.98
N MET A 126 -26.09 7.38 -4.25
CA MET A 126 -24.76 7.71 -4.79
C MET A 126 -24.09 6.46 -5.38
N LEU A 127 -24.09 5.33 -4.66
CA LEU A 127 -23.49 4.06 -5.13
C LEU A 127 -24.16 3.50 -6.39
N LYS A 128 -25.43 3.83 -6.63
CA LYS A 128 -26.19 3.42 -7.82
C LYS A 128 -26.06 4.39 -9.00
N ASN A 129 -25.43 5.55 -8.79
CA ASN A 129 -25.32 6.57 -9.83
C ASN A 129 -24.45 6.08 -11.00
N SER A 130 -24.83 6.42 -12.24
CA SER A 130 -24.09 6.03 -13.45
C SER A 130 -22.71 6.68 -13.57
N GLN A 131 -22.53 7.86 -12.96
CA GLN A 131 -21.25 8.55 -12.86
C GLN A 131 -20.38 8.02 -11.72
N PHE A 132 -20.93 7.14 -10.86
CA PHE A 132 -20.15 6.42 -9.87
C PHE A 132 -19.30 5.38 -10.60
N ARG A 133 -18.00 5.66 -10.74
CA ARG A 133 -17.03 4.79 -11.41
C ARG A 133 -16.50 3.74 -10.43
N ASP A 134 -16.46 2.49 -10.87
CA ASP A 134 -15.88 1.40 -10.10
C ASP A 134 -14.36 1.58 -9.94
N ILE A 135 -13.83 1.07 -8.83
CA ILE A 135 -12.43 1.23 -8.44
C ILE A 135 -11.79 -0.14 -8.29
N ARG A 136 -10.60 -0.31 -8.86
CA ARG A 136 -9.67 -1.39 -8.57
C ARG A 136 -8.49 -0.84 -7.77
N VAL A 137 -8.14 -1.53 -6.70
CA VAL A 137 -6.93 -1.27 -5.94
C VAL A 137 -5.82 -2.17 -6.43
N HIS A 138 -4.64 -1.59 -6.65
CA HIS A 138 -3.39 -2.30 -6.91
C HIS A 138 -2.48 -2.11 -5.70
N VAL A 139 -2.05 -3.21 -5.10
CA VAL A 139 -1.15 -3.18 -3.94
C VAL A 139 0.25 -3.53 -4.41
N PHE A 140 1.16 -2.58 -4.26
CA PHE A 140 2.58 -2.76 -4.51
C PHE A 140 3.33 -2.81 -3.20
N ALA A 141 4.33 -3.69 -3.12
CA ALA A 141 5.23 -3.80 -1.98
C ALA A 141 6.67 -3.56 -2.42
N LYS A 142 7.46 -3.04 -1.47
CA LYS A 142 8.91 -2.86 -1.61
C LYS A 142 9.61 -3.27 -0.32
N HIS A 143 10.67 -4.05 -0.47
CA HIS A 143 11.56 -4.48 0.61
C HIS A 143 12.93 -3.84 0.46
N GLY A 144 13.32 -2.97 1.40
CA GLY A 144 14.59 -2.23 1.33
C GLY A 144 14.72 -1.39 0.05
N SER A 145 15.84 -1.51 -0.65
CA SER A 145 16.15 -0.78 -1.90
C SER A 145 15.62 -1.47 -3.17
N ALA A 146 14.85 -2.56 -3.04
CA ALA A 146 14.31 -3.29 -4.19
C ALA A 146 13.34 -2.44 -5.03
N GLN A 147 12.97 -2.95 -6.21
CA GLN A 147 11.92 -2.36 -7.04
C GLN A 147 10.53 -2.62 -6.43
N TRP A 148 9.60 -1.73 -6.74
CA TRP A 148 8.18 -1.94 -6.41
C TRP A 148 7.67 -3.17 -7.17
N THR A 149 6.99 -4.06 -6.45
CA THR A 149 6.41 -5.28 -7.00
C THR A 149 4.92 -5.30 -6.71
N GLU A 150 4.08 -5.47 -7.72
CA GLU A 150 2.64 -5.68 -7.53
C GLU A 150 2.41 -7.06 -6.90
N ILE A 151 1.77 -7.08 -5.74
CA ILE A 151 1.49 -8.30 -4.97
C ILE A 151 0.02 -8.73 -5.03
N GLY A 152 -0.86 -7.87 -5.53
CA GLY A 152 -2.24 -8.25 -5.79
C GLY A 152 -3.13 -7.06 -6.14
N THR A 153 -4.35 -7.38 -6.57
CA THR A 153 -5.40 -6.42 -6.89
C THR A 153 -6.69 -6.75 -6.16
N VAL A 154 -7.52 -5.73 -5.92
CA VAL A 154 -8.82 -5.86 -5.25
C VAL A 154 -9.84 -4.96 -5.94
N ASP A 155 -10.91 -5.55 -6.48
CA ASP A 155 -12.05 -4.78 -7.00
C ASP A 155 -12.96 -4.35 -5.85
N LEU A 156 -13.29 -3.06 -5.79
CA LEU A 156 -14.12 -2.51 -4.71
C LEU A 156 -15.61 -2.70 -5.03
N PRO A 157 -16.33 -3.56 -4.30
CA PRO A 157 -17.77 -3.67 -4.44
C PRO A 157 -18.48 -2.38 -4.01
N ARG A 158 -19.57 -2.03 -4.69
CA ARG A 158 -20.38 -0.85 -4.39
C ARG A 158 -21.29 -1.05 -3.16
N HIS A 159 -20.69 -1.09 -1.98
CA HIS A 159 -21.42 -1.07 -0.72
C HIS A 159 -20.74 -0.19 0.31
N LEU A 160 -21.50 0.23 1.31
CA LEU A 160 -20.96 1.01 2.43
C LEU A 160 -20.28 0.08 3.42
N ILE A 161 -19.08 0.45 3.84
CA ILE A 161 -18.40 -0.20 4.96
C ILE A 161 -18.59 0.64 6.23
N VAL A 162 -19.00 -0.02 7.30
CA VAL A 162 -19.12 0.58 8.64
C VAL A 162 -17.80 0.33 9.36
N GLN A 163 -16.94 1.36 9.40
CA GLN A 163 -15.64 1.43 10.09
C GLN A 163 -14.47 0.61 9.47
N PRO A 164 -13.19 0.98 9.77
CA PRO A 164 -11.99 0.25 9.29
C PRO A 164 -11.97 -1.22 9.67
#